data_AF-A0A7J6HTD7-F1
#
_entry.id   AF-A0A7J6HTD7-F1
#
_cell.length_a   1.000
_cell.length_b   1.000
_cell.length_c   1.000
_cell.angle_alpha   90.00
_cell.angle_beta   90.00
_cell.angle_gamma   90.00
#
_symmetry.space_group_name_H-M   'P 1'
#
loop_
_entity.id
_entity.type
_entity.pdbx_description
1 polymer ?
#
loop_
_entity_poly.entity_id
_entity_poly.type
_entity_poly.pdbx_seq_one_letter_code
_entity_poly.pdbx_strand_id
1 'polypeptide(L)'
;MRQLMAGNTIVVFDFDKTIIECDSDNWVVDELGATDLFNQLLPTMPWNSLMDRMMKELHDQGKTIDEIVEVLNRIPIHPRVVPAIKAAHALGCELRIVSDANMFFIETMLKHLGLREYFSEINTNPSFVDEQGRLRIQPYHDFKNSSHGCTTGTCPPNMCKGLIIERIQASEGNKRIIYLGDGAGDYCPSLKLKESDFMMPRKNFPVWDLISNNPLLIKAKIHEWSDGEEFEKVLLSLIDTISTDEKSAFTSTYLKMPSNIDVSAIPKVLPTIIECDSDNWVVDELGATDLFNQLLPTMPWNSLMDRMMKELHDQGKTIDEIAEVLNRIPIHPRVVPAIKAAYALGCELRIVSDANLFFIETMLKHLGLREYFSEINTNLSFVDEQGRLRIQPFHDFKNSSHGCTTGTCPPNMCKLKESDFMMPRKNFPVWDLISNNPLLIKAKIHEWSDGEEFEKVLLSLIDTISTDEKSAFTPTYFKMPSNIDVSAIPKVLQVQQ
;
A
#
# COMPACT_ATOMS: atom_id res chain seq x y z
N MET A 1 -10.93 -28.66 -12.90
CA MET A 1 -10.42 -27.83 -14.01
C MET A 1 -10.30 -26.40 -13.51
N ARG A 2 -9.07 -25.95 -13.28
CA ARG A 2 -8.75 -24.56 -12.92
C ARG A 2 -8.93 -23.71 -14.18
N GLN A 3 -9.90 -22.81 -14.19
CA GLN A 3 -9.93 -21.72 -15.16
C GLN A 3 -9.50 -20.46 -14.40
N LEU A 4 -8.23 -20.09 -14.60
CA LEU A 4 -7.56 -18.95 -13.99
C LEU A 4 -8.26 -17.66 -14.46
N MET A 5 -8.85 -16.92 -13.52
CA MET A 5 -9.49 -15.62 -13.74
C MET A 5 -8.52 -14.49 -13.35
N ALA A 6 -7.37 -14.40 -14.04
CA ALA A 6 -6.58 -13.16 -14.11
C ALA A 6 -6.44 -12.64 -15.55
N GLY A 7 -7.30 -13.14 -16.46
CA GLY A 7 -7.38 -12.68 -17.84
C GLY A 7 -7.79 -11.22 -18.01
N ASN A 8 -7.93 -10.46 -16.92
CA ASN A 8 -8.27 -9.05 -16.90
C ASN A 8 -7.12 -8.16 -16.34
N THR A 9 -5.92 -8.70 -16.15
CA THR A 9 -4.73 -7.97 -15.69
C THR A 9 -3.61 -8.03 -16.71
N ILE A 10 -3.02 -6.88 -17.01
CA ILE A 10 -1.81 -6.76 -17.82
C ILE A 10 -0.70 -6.27 -16.91
N VAL A 11 0.40 -7.02 -16.85
CA VAL A 11 1.63 -6.57 -16.19
C VAL A 11 2.59 -6.10 -17.27
N VAL A 12 2.95 -4.83 -17.21
CA VAL A 12 3.85 -4.19 -18.16
C VAL A 12 5.18 -3.92 -17.46
N PHE A 13 6.25 -4.46 -18.01
CA PHE A 13 7.59 -4.30 -17.48
C PHE A 13 8.42 -3.38 -18.38
N ASP A 14 9.13 -2.43 -17.79
CA ASP A 14 10.42 -2.03 -18.34
C ASP A 14 11.42 -3.19 -18.25
N PHE A 15 12.54 -3.10 -18.96
CA PHE A 15 13.52 -4.17 -19.06
C PHE A 15 14.81 -3.86 -18.30
N ASP A 16 15.59 -2.91 -18.79
CA ASP A 16 16.85 -2.49 -18.18
C ASP A 16 16.60 -1.95 -16.78
N LYS A 17 17.45 -2.32 -15.80
CA LYS A 17 17.30 -1.95 -14.37
C LYS A 17 15.94 -2.29 -13.73
N THR A 18 15.07 -3.02 -14.41
CA THR A 18 13.77 -3.48 -13.91
C THR A 18 13.71 -5.01 -13.87
N ILE A 19 13.86 -5.68 -15.02
CA ILE A 19 14.00 -7.14 -15.10
C ILE A 19 15.45 -7.55 -14.88
N ILE A 20 16.39 -6.82 -15.47
CA ILE A 20 17.84 -7.02 -15.29
C ILE A 20 18.42 -5.95 -14.36
N GLU A 21 19.59 -6.19 -13.77
CA GLU A 21 20.17 -5.28 -12.75
C GLU A 21 20.93 -4.08 -13.34
N CYS A 22 21.18 -4.08 -14.64
CA CYS A 22 21.96 -3.04 -15.30
C CYS A 22 21.29 -2.52 -16.58
N ASP A 23 21.91 -1.50 -17.17
CA ASP A 23 21.59 -1.03 -18.52
C ASP A 23 22.24 -1.97 -19.54
N SER A 24 21.46 -2.49 -20.49
CA SER A 24 21.91 -3.53 -21.42
C SER A 24 22.83 -2.99 -22.50
N ASP A 25 22.62 -1.75 -22.93
CA ASP A 25 23.46 -1.06 -23.90
C ASP A 25 24.85 -0.79 -23.31
N ASN A 26 24.91 -0.23 -22.09
CA ASN A 26 26.15 -0.05 -21.35
C ASN A 26 26.89 -1.38 -21.12
N TRP A 27 26.16 -2.42 -20.70
CA TRP A 27 26.74 -3.74 -20.44
C TRP A 27 27.46 -4.31 -21.68
N VAL A 28 26.82 -4.26 -22.85
CA VAL A 28 27.42 -4.76 -24.09
C VAL A 28 28.63 -3.94 -24.51
N VAL A 29 28.55 -2.62 -24.41
CA VAL A 29 29.66 -1.71 -24.74
C VAL A 29 30.87 -1.96 -23.84
N ASP A 30 30.65 -2.11 -22.54
CA ASP A 30 31.72 -2.30 -21.57
C ASP A 30 32.38 -3.68 -21.71
N GLU A 31 31.58 -4.75 -21.79
CA GLU A 31 32.09 -6.12 -21.90
C GLU A 31 32.81 -6.40 -23.23
N LEU A 32 32.49 -5.65 -24.28
CA LEU A 32 33.20 -5.73 -25.57
C LEU A 32 34.36 -4.73 -25.69
N GLY A 33 34.65 -3.97 -24.64
CA GLY A 33 35.82 -3.09 -24.56
C GLY A 33 35.70 -1.80 -25.38
N ALA A 34 34.48 -1.29 -25.58
CA ALA A 34 34.20 -0.12 -26.42
C ALA A 34 33.81 1.15 -25.64
N THR A 35 33.97 1.15 -24.30
CA THR A 35 33.61 2.25 -23.40
C THR A 35 34.24 3.59 -23.79
N ASP A 36 35.52 3.61 -24.15
CA ASP A 36 36.21 4.85 -24.53
C ASP A 36 35.61 5.47 -25.80
N LEU A 37 35.31 4.63 -26.80
CA LEU A 37 34.67 5.07 -28.03
C LEU A 37 33.23 5.56 -27.76
N PHE A 38 32.47 4.83 -26.95
CA PHE A 38 31.15 5.24 -26.53
C PHE A 38 31.15 6.62 -25.87
N ASN A 39 32.05 6.84 -24.90
CA ASN A 39 32.17 8.12 -24.19
C ASN A 39 32.54 9.29 -25.13
N GLN A 40 33.36 9.04 -26.15
CA GLN A 40 33.68 10.04 -27.17
C GLN A 40 32.47 10.40 -28.05
N LEU A 41 31.61 9.42 -28.35
CA LEU A 41 30.47 9.59 -29.25
C LEU A 41 29.20 10.06 -28.54
N LEU A 42 29.04 9.76 -27.26
CA LEU A 42 27.89 10.13 -26.44
C LEU A 42 27.43 11.59 -26.57
N PRO A 43 28.31 12.62 -26.56
CA PRO A 43 27.86 14.01 -26.69
C PRO A 43 27.45 14.40 -28.11
N THR A 44 27.64 13.54 -29.12
CA THR A 44 27.50 13.89 -30.54
C THR A 44 26.16 13.51 -31.16
N MET A 45 25.39 12.63 -30.53
CA MET A 45 24.12 12.14 -31.06
C MET A 45 23.19 11.59 -29.97
N PRO A 46 21.88 11.48 -30.23
CA PRO A 46 20.94 10.84 -29.30
C PRO A 46 21.29 9.37 -29.04
N TRP A 47 20.95 8.87 -27.85
CA TRP A 47 21.26 7.52 -27.37
C TRP A 47 20.95 6.41 -28.38
N ASN A 48 19.74 6.38 -28.95
CA ASN A 48 19.37 5.35 -29.93
C ASN A 48 20.26 5.36 -31.18
N SER A 49 20.57 6.55 -31.73
CA SER A 49 21.49 6.69 -32.87
C SER A 49 22.92 6.30 -32.49
N LEU A 50 23.33 6.61 -31.25
CA LEU A 50 24.62 6.23 -30.71
C LEU A 50 24.73 4.71 -30.64
N MET A 51 23.72 4.02 -30.14
CA MET A 51 23.76 2.57 -30.00
C MET A 51 23.74 1.85 -31.35
N ASP A 52 22.97 2.33 -32.35
CA ASP A 52 23.07 1.82 -33.73
C ASP A 52 24.49 2.01 -34.28
N ARG A 53 25.11 3.16 -34.03
CA ARG A 53 26.49 3.42 -34.43
C ARG A 53 27.46 2.50 -33.69
N MET A 54 27.33 2.32 -32.39
CA MET A 54 28.21 1.46 -31.60
C MET A 54 28.19 0.01 -32.09
N MET A 55 27.01 -0.53 -32.43
CA MET A 55 26.91 -1.88 -32.98
C MET A 55 27.66 -2.02 -34.31
N LYS A 56 27.66 -0.97 -35.14
CA LYS A 56 28.50 -0.93 -36.35
C LYS A 56 29.99 -0.87 -36.00
N GLU A 57 30.41 0.01 -35.10
CA GLU A 57 31.83 0.18 -34.74
C GLU A 57 32.39 -1.12 -34.13
N LEU A 58 31.61 -1.81 -33.30
CA LEU A 58 31.96 -3.13 -32.76
C LEU A 58 32.16 -4.16 -33.87
N HIS A 59 31.25 -4.21 -34.85
CA HIS A 59 31.40 -5.09 -36.00
C HIS A 59 32.64 -4.74 -36.85
N ASP A 60 32.89 -3.45 -37.10
CA ASP A 60 34.07 -2.98 -37.84
C ASP A 60 35.38 -3.34 -37.12
N GLN A 61 35.35 -3.51 -35.79
CA GLN A 61 36.44 -4.04 -34.96
C GLN A 61 36.52 -5.57 -34.93
N GLY A 62 35.66 -6.27 -35.68
CA GLY A 62 35.64 -7.72 -35.81
C GLY A 62 34.78 -8.44 -34.77
N LYS A 63 33.97 -7.72 -33.97
CA LYS A 63 33.04 -8.35 -33.03
C LYS A 63 31.87 -9.01 -33.75
N THR A 64 31.58 -10.23 -33.35
CA THR A 64 30.53 -11.06 -33.94
C THR A 64 29.20 -10.93 -33.19
N ILE A 65 28.11 -11.29 -33.84
CA ILE A 65 26.79 -11.39 -33.19
C ILE A 65 26.83 -12.42 -32.06
N ASP A 66 27.57 -13.52 -32.22
CA ASP A 66 27.68 -14.56 -31.20
C ASP A 66 28.38 -14.04 -29.94
N GLU A 67 29.44 -13.21 -30.08
CA GLU A 67 30.06 -12.54 -28.93
C GLU A 67 29.07 -11.62 -28.19
N ILE A 68 28.22 -10.88 -28.92
CA ILE A 68 27.17 -10.05 -28.30
C ILE A 68 26.17 -10.94 -27.53
N VAL A 69 25.76 -12.08 -28.11
CA VAL A 69 24.87 -13.04 -27.45
C VAL A 69 25.52 -13.62 -26.18
N GLU A 70 26.80 -13.99 -26.23
CA GLU A 70 27.54 -14.50 -25.06
C GLU A 70 27.64 -13.46 -23.94
N VAL A 71 27.80 -12.18 -24.28
CA VAL A 71 27.79 -11.07 -23.31
C VAL A 71 26.40 -10.90 -22.67
N LEU A 72 25.35 -10.88 -23.49
CA LEU A 72 23.97 -10.74 -23.01
C LEU A 72 23.53 -11.92 -22.12
N ASN A 73 23.98 -13.14 -22.42
CA ASN A 73 23.69 -14.32 -21.60
C ASN A 73 24.32 -14.25 -20.19
N ARG A 74 25.31 -13.39 -19.97
CA ARG A 74 25.98 -13.20 -18.67
C ARG A 74 25.44 -12.01 -17.88
N ILE A 75 24.41 -11.32 -18.39
CA ILE A 75 23.88 -10.11 -17.77
C ILE A 75 23.34 -10.40 -16.36
N PRO A 76 23.61 -9.56 -15.35
CA PRO A 76 23.15 -9.80 -13.99
C PRO A 76 21.63 -9.65 -13.86
N ILE A 77 21.01 -10.61 -13.18
CA ILE A 77 19.59 -10.63 -12.84
C ILE A 77 19.41 -11.11 -11.41
N HIS A 78 18.49 -10.50 -10.66
CA HIS A 78 18.18 -10.97 -9.32
C HIS A 78 17.50 -12.36 -9.35
N PRO A 79 17.89 -13.32 -8.50
CA PRO A 79 17.37 -14.70 -8.52
C PRO A 79 15.85 -14.84 -8.37
N ARG A 80 15.18 -13.81 -7.83
CA ARG A 80 13.73 -13.81 -7.59
C ARG A 80 12.89 -13.24 -8.75
N VAL A 81 13.48 -12.53 -9.71
CA VAL A 81 12.75 -11.92 -10.83
C VAL A 81 12.17 -12.98 -11.78
N VAL A 82 12.97 -13.96 -12.20
CA VAL A 82 12.48 -15.04 -13.08
C VAL A 82 11.35 -15.85 -12.43
N PRO A 83 11.46 -16.32 -11.17
CA PRO A 83 10.33 -16.93 -10.45
C PRO A 83 9.09 -16.04 -10.40
N ALA A 84 9.23 -14.74 -10.10
CA ALA A 84 8.11 -13.80 -10.01
C ALA A 84 7.36 -13.65 -11.33
N ILE A 85 8.07 -13.47 -12.45
CA ILE A 85 7.49 -13.39 -13.79
C ILE A 85 6.71 -14.68 -14.12
N LYS A 86 7.31 -15.85 -13.87
CA LYS A 86 6.66 -17.14 -14.11
C LYS A 86 5.42 -17.32 -13.25
N ALA A 87 5.47 -16.88 -11.99
CA ALA A 87 4.34 -16.92 -11.06
C ALA A 87 3.20 -15.99 -11.50
N ALA A 88 3.51 -14.76 -11.91
CA ALA A 88 2.53 -13.81 -12.43
C ALA A 88 1.78 -14.37 -13.65
N HIS A 89 2.51 -14.95 -14.61
CA HIS A 89 1.89 -15.63 -15.75
C HIS A 89 1.06 -16.85 -15.32
N ALA A 90 1.56 -17.65 -14.36
CA ALA A 90 0.83 -18.82 -13.85
C ALA A 90 -0.46 -18.43 -13.11
N LEU A 91 -0.52 -17.22 -12.53
CA LEU A 91 -1.73 -16.64 -11.95
C LEU A 91 -2.71 -16.16 -13.03
N GLY A 92 -2.31 -16.13 -14.30
CA GLY A 92 -3.14 -15.83 -15.46
C GLY A 92 -2.99 -14.40 -15.97
N CYS A 93 -2.03 -13.63 -15.46
CA CYS A 93 -1.75 -12.30 -15.95
C CYS A 93 -1.18 -12.34 -17.36
N GLU A 94 -1.58 -11.38 -18.18
CA GLU A 94 -0.93 -11.12 -19.46
C GLU A 94 0.33 -10.29 -19.22
N LEU A 95 1.49 -10.78 -19.67
CA LEU A 95 2.76 -10.08 -19.46
C LEU A 95 3.21 -9.40 -20.74
N ARG A 96 3.60 -8.13 -20.65
CA ARG A 96 4.10 -7.33 -21.78
C ARG A 96 5.36 -6.57 -21.39
N ILE A 97 6.20 -6.27 -22.38
CA ILE A 97 7.38 -5.42 -22.21
C ILE A 97 7.18 -4.11 -22.96
N VAL A 98 7.52 -2.99 -22.31
CA VAL A 98 7.62 -1.67 -22.91
C VAL A 98 8.94 -1.06 -22.46
N SER A 99 9.98 -1.16 -23.30
CA SER A 99 11.34 -0.78 -22.93
C SER A 99 12.07 -0.03 -24.04
N ASP A 100 12.87 0.95 -23.65
CA ASP A 100 13.69 1.76 -24.58
C ASP A 100 15.04 1.11 -24.95
N ALA A 101 15.25 -0.16 -24.59
CA ALA A 101 16.34 -0.98 -25.11
C ALA A 101 16.08 -1.33 -26.60
N ASN A 102 16.47 -2.52 -27.06
CA ASN A 102 16.22 -2.99 -28.42
C ASN A 102 15.75 -4.44 -28.50
N MET A 103 15.06 -4.78 -29.60
CA MET A 103 14.42 -6.09 -29.78
C MET A 103 15.40 -7.27 -29.72
N PHE A 104 16.59 -7.13 -30.31
CA PHE A 104 17.60 -8.18 -30.39
C PHE A 104 18.13 -8.52 -28.99
N PHE A 105 18.42 -7.50 -28.18
CA PHE A 105 18.88 -7.67 -26.80
C PHE A 105 17.80 -8.36 -25.96
N ILE A 106 16.59 -7.79 -25.93
CA ILE A 106 15.48 -8.30 -25.14
C ILE A 106 15.17 -9.75 -25.52
N GLU A 107 15.01 -10.07 -26.81
CA GLU A 107 14.70 -11.44 -27.23
C GLU A 107 15.80 -12.44 -26.87
N THR A 108 17.08 -12.05 -27.02
CA THR A 108 18.22 -12.91 -26.70
C THR A 108 18.21 -13.28 -25.23
N MET A 109 18.09 -12.29 -24.34
CA MET A 109 18.06 -12.51 -22.89
C MET A 109 16.81 -13.30 -22.47
N LEU A 110 15.63 -12.97 -23.01
CA LEU A 110 14.41 -13.72 -22.70
C LEU A 110 14.49 -15.19 -23.14
N LYS A 111 15.12 -15.49 -24.28
CA LYS A 111 15.35 -16.88 -24.73
C LYS A 111 16.30 -17.60 -23.79
N HIS A 112 17.41 -16.97 -23.40
CA HIS A 112 18.37 -17.53 -22.46
C HIS A 112 17.74 -17.85 -21.09
N LEU A 113 16.90 -16.96 -20.58
CA LEU A 113 16.21 -17.11 -19.29
C LEU A 113 14.99 -18.05 -19.34
N GLY A 114 14.61 -18.52 -20.54
CA GLY A 114 13.40 -19.33 -20.73
C GLY A 114 12.12 -18.55 -20.40
N LEU A 115 12.08 -17.26 -20.70
CA LEU A 115 10.98 -16.33 -20.44
C LEU A 115 10.26 -15.84 -21.70
N ARG A 116 10.80 -16.06 -22.90
CA ARG A 116 10.25 -15.48 -24.15
C ARG A 116 8.77 -15.79 -24.37
N GLU A 117 8.34 -17.02 -24.09
CA GLU A 117 6.96 -17.49 -24.29
C GLU A 117 5.97 -16.94 -23.25
N TYR A 118 6.46 -16.31 -22.18
CA TYR A 118 5.60 -15.74 -21.13
C TYR A 118 5.09 -14.34 -21.50
N PHE A 119 5.73 -13.67 -22.46
CA PHE A 119 5.39 -12.32 -22.88
C PHE A 119 4.58 -12.33 -24.18
N SER A 120 3.35 -11.79 -24.13
CA SER A 120 2.45 -11.72 -25.29
C SER A 120 2.84 -10.61 -26.27
N GLU A 121 3.46 -9.54 -25.77
CA GLU A 121 3.81 -8.37 -26.56
C GLU A 121 5.11 -7.72 -26.05
N ILE A 122 5.98 -7.30 -26.97
CA ILE A 122 7.21 -6.56 -26.69
C ILE A 122 7.19 -5.30 -27.55
N ASN A 123 7.16 -4.14 -26.91
CA ASN A 123 7.32 -2.84 -27.55
C ASN A 123 8.68 -2.27 -27.18
N THR A 124 9.53 -2.11 -28.19
CA THR A 124 10.90 -1.62 -28.02
C THR A 124 11.44 -1.14 -29.37
N ASN A 125 12.63 -0.54 -29.38
CA ASN A 125 13.29 -0.11 -30.61
C ASN A 125 13.55 -1.32 -31.52
N PRO A 126 13.05 -1.32 -32.79
CA PRO A 126 13.28 -2.42 -33.71
C PRO A 126 14.77 -2.62 -33.97
N SER A 127 15.18 -3.88 -34.13
CA SER A 127 16.56 -4.19 -34.45
C SER A 127 16.67 -5.48 -35.26
N PHE A 128 17.68 -5.55 -36.11
CA PHE A 128 17.92 -6.70 -36.99
C PHE A 128 19.40 -6.79 -37.33
N VAL A 129 19.86 -7.98 -37.71
CA VAL A 129 21.20 -8.16 -38.28
C VAL A 129 21.09 -7.94 -39.78
N ASP A 130 21.88 -7.01 -40.33
CA ASP A 130 21.88 -6.72 -41.76
C ASP A 130 22.68 -7.76 -42.57
N GLU A 131 22.65 -7.62 -43.90
CA GLU A 131 23.35 -8.53 -44.83
C GLU A 131 24.86 -8.56 -44.65
N GLN A 132 25.44 -7.56 -43.97
CA GLN A 132 26.86 -7.49 -43.64
C GLN A 132 27.17 -8.12 -42.28
N GLY A 133 26.16 -8.60 -41.55
CA GLY A 133 26.35 -9.18 -40.22
C GLY A 133 26.40 -8.13 -39.09
N ARG A 134 25.97 -6.89 -39.35
CA ARG A 134 25.94 -5.82 -38.34
C ARG A 134 24.58 -5.81 -37.64
N LEU A 135 24.58 -5.71 -36.32
CA LEU A 135 23.36 -5.41 -35.59
C LEU A 135 22.97 -3.95 -35.84
N ARG A 136 21.74 -3.75 -36.31
CA ARG A 136 21.15 -2.44 -36.58
C ARG A 136 20.03 -2.17 -35.60
N ILE A 137 19.97 -0.95 -35.09
CA ILE A 137 18.96 -0.48 -34.14
C ILE A 137 18.24 0.71 -34.77
N GLN A 138 16.91 0.67 -34.77
CA GLN A 138 16.05 1.71 -35.31
C GLN A 138 15.18 2.29 -34.21
N PRO A 139 14.79 3.56 -34.27
CA PRO A 139 13.93 4.13 -33.26
C PRO A 139 12.49 3.64 -33.42
N TYR A 140 11.78 3.51 -32.30
CA TYR A 140 10.36 3.17 -32.29
C TYR A 140 9.48 4.26 -32.92
N HIS A 141 9.80 5.53 -32.65
CA HIS A 141 9.22 6.70 -33.31
C HIS A 141 10.24 7.33 -34.25
N ASP A 142 9.82 7.68 -35.46
CA ASP A 142 10.66 8.46 -36.38
C ASP A 142 10.82 9.90 -35.89
N PHE A 143 11.86 10.10 -35.08
CA PHE A 143 12.19 11.39 -34.48
C PHE A 143 13.04 12.30 -35.38
N LYS A 144 13.44 11.83 -36.57
CA LYS A 144 14.19 12.66 -37.54
C LYS A 144 13.26 13.62 -38.26
N ASN A 145 12.02 13.20 -38.49
CA ASN A 145 11.03 13.96 -39.26
C ASN A 145 10.01 14.68 -38.37
N SER A 146 9.67 14.13 -37.20
CA SER A 146 8.68 14.72 -36.30
C SER A 146 8.90 14.26 -34.86
N SER A 147 8.59 15.11 -33.88
CA SER A 147 8.50 14.63 -32.49
C SER A 147 7.27 13.73 -32.33
N HIS A 148 7.31 12.83 -31.35
CA HIS A 148 6.14 12.02 -31.00
C HIS A 148 5.03 12.81 -30.26
N GLY A 149 5.14 14.15 -30.17
CA GLY A 149 4.05 15.02 -29.69
C GLY A 149 3.72 14.97 -28.20
N CYS A 150 4.48 14.24 -27.37
CA CYS A 150 4.25 14.20 -25.93
C CYS A 150 4.77 15.46 -25.23
N THR A 151 4.04 15.93 -24.21
CA THR A 151 4.34 17.16 -23.45
C THR A 151 5.05 16.90 -22.12
N THR A 152 5.20 15.65 -21.69
CA THR A 152 5.77 15.30 -20.36
C THR A 152 7.24 15.69 -20.23
N GLY A 153 8.00 15.77 -21.32
CA GLY A 153 9.41 16.21 -21.32
C GLY A 153 10.42 15.19 -20.78
N THR A 154 9.98 14.03 -20.27
CA THR A 154 10.87 12.97 -19.76
C THR A 154 11.12 11.84 -20.75
N CYS A 155 10.39 11.80 -21.88
CA CYS A 155 10.55 10.77 -22.89
C CYS A 155 11.73 11.06 -23.79
N PRO A 156 12.56 10.06 -24.11
CA PRO A 156 13.57 10.21 -25.13
C PRO A 156 12.91 10.33 -26.52
N PRO A 157 13.55 11.00 -27.50
CA PRO A 157 12.93 11.28 -28.80
C PRO A 157 12.49 10.02 -29.57
N ASN A 158 13.21 8.91 -29.40
CA ASN A 158 12.99 7.67 -30.14
C ASN A 158 11.83 6.82 -29.64
N MET A 159 11.36 6.98 -28.40
CA MET A 159 10.30 6.12 -27.87
C MET A 159 9.53 6.79 -26.71
N CYS A 160 8.20 6.86 -26.83
CA CYS A 160 7.34 7.33 -25.78
C CYS A 160 6.52 6.17 -25.19
N LYS A 161 6.95 5.68 -24.04
CA LYS A 161 6.26 4.60 -23.33
C LYS A 161 4.82 4.98 -22.95
N GLY A 162 4.54 6.26 -22.68
CA GLY A 162 3.20 6.76 -22.39
C GLY A 162 2.20 6.59 -23.54
N LEU A 163 2.59 6.89 -24.79
CA LEU A 163 1.73 6.67 -25.97
C LEU A 163 1.46 5.18 -26.20
N ILE A 164 2.43 4.32 -25.87
CA ILE A 164 2.27 2.87 -25.96
C ILE A 164 1.26 2.38 -24.92
N ILE A 165 1.33 2.88 -23.68
CA ILE A 165 0.32 2.57 -22.63
C ILE A 165 -1.06 3.06 -23.03
N GLU A 166 -1.21 4.26 -23.59
CA GLU A 166 -2.51 4.75 -24.10
C GLU A 166 -3.08 3.81 -25.19
N ARG A 167 -2.25 3.32 -26.12
CA ARG A 167 -2.65 2.33 -27.13
C ARG A 167 -3.09 1.01 -26.50
N ILE A 168 -2.35 0.52 -25.51
CA ILE A 168 -2.69 -0.71 -24.77
C ILE A 168 -4.04 -0.53 -24.08
N GLN A 169 -4.24 0.56 -23.34
CA GLN A 169 -5.52 0.85 -22.68
C GLN A 169 -6.69 0.97 -23.66
N ALA A 170 -6.47 1.53 -24.86
CA ALA A 170 -7.50 1.65 -25.89
C ALA A 170 -7.90 0.31 -26.52
N SER A 171 -6.98 -0.66 -26.59
CA SER A 171 -7.24 -1.99 -27.18
C SER A 171 -7.76 -3.01 -26.17
N GLU A 172 -7.43 -2.85 -24.89
CA GLU A 172 -7.67 -3.84 -23.84
C GLU A 172 -8.88 -3.50 -22.95
N GLY A 173 -9.53 -2.36 -23.18
CA GLY A 173 -10.75 -1.96 -22.50
C GLY A 173 -10.55 -1.69 -21.00
N ASN A 174 -11.20 -2.51 -20.16
CA ASN A 174 -11.26 -2.35 -18.70
C ASN A 174 -10.25 -3.22 -17.95
N LYS A 175 -9.28 -3.84 -18.64
CA LYS A 175 -8.18 -4.53 -17.96
C LYS A 175 -7.40 -3.56 -17.08
N ARG A 176 -6.98 -4.04 -15.91
CA ARG A 176 -6.09 -3.29 -15.00
C ARG A 176 -4.64 -3.48 -15.41
N ILE A 177 -3.87 -2.41 -15.29
CA ILE A 177 -2.44 -2.42 -15.59
C ILE A 177 -1.64 -2.37 -14.29
N ILE A 178 -0.65 -3.24 -14.16
CA ILE A 178 0.48 -3.08 -13.23
C ILE A 178 1.69 -2.69 -14.08
N TYR A 179 2.23 -1.49 -13.89
CA TYR A 179 3.43 -1.02 -14.59
C TYR A 179 4.65 -1.04 -13.67
N LEU A 180 5.74 -1.65 -14.09
CA LEU A 180 7.01 -1.70 -13.35
C LEU A 180 8.09 -0.95 -14.16
N GLY A 181 8.86 -0.08 -13.50
CA GLY A 181 9.94 0.65 -14.16
C GLY A 181 10.85 1.38 -13.16
N ASP A 182 11.96 1.90 -13.67
CA ASP A 182 12.99 2.61 -12.88
C ASP A 182 13.39 3.97 -13.49
N GLY A 183 13.35 4.10 -14.82
CA GLY A 183 13.95 5.21 -15.54
C GLY A 183 13.06 6.44 -15.67
N ALA A 184 13.65 7.60 -16.01
CA ALA A 184 12.87 8.84 -16.21
C ALA A 184 11.81 8.70 -17.33
N GLY A 185 12.07 7.84 -18.32
CA GLY A 185 11.13 7.49 -19.39
C GLY A 185 9.86 6.80 -18.90
N ASP A 186 9.87 6.20 -17.70
CA ASP A 186 8.73 5.52 -17.08
C ASP A 186 7.79 6.47 -16.33
N TYR A 187 8.20 7.72 -16.15
CA TYR A 187 7.32 8.74 -15.56
C TYR A 187 6.14 9.08 -16.48
N CYS A 188 6.38 9.14 -17.80
CA CYS A 188 5.32 9.41 -18.77
C CYS A 188 4.20 8.35 -18.77
N PRO A 189 4.46 7.04 -18.90
CA PRO A 189 3.41 6.03 -18.78
C PRO A 189 2.73 6.04 -17.42
N SER A 190 3.43 6.35 -16.32
CA SER A 190 2.84 6.49 -14.99
C SER A 190 1.69 7.52 -14.94
N LEU A 191 1.83 8.65 -15.66
CA LEU A 191 0.80 9.68 -15.76
C LEU A 191 -0.45 9.24 -16.55
N LYS A 192 -0.34 8.15 -17.33
CA LYS A 192 -1.42 7.63 -18.18
C LYS A 192 -2.23 6.53 -17.51
N LEU A 193 -1.72 5.98 -16.40
CA LEU A 193 -2.42 4.95 -15.64
C LEU A 193 -3.69 5.50 -15.00
N LYS A 194 -4.71 4.64 -14.90
CA LYS A 194 -6.02 4.94 -14.30
C LYS A 194 -5.97 4.77 -12.79
N GLU A 195 -7.00 5.22 -12.08
CA GLU A 195 -7.13 5.05 -10.62
C GLU A 195 -7.18 3.57 -10.19
N SER A 196 -7.65 2.69 -11.07
CA SER A 196 -7.70 1.24 -10.85
C SER A 196 -6.38 0.53 -11.12
N ASP A 197 -5.40 1.22 -11.71
CA ASP A 197 -4.11 0.65 -12.12
C ASP A 197 -3.08 0.81 -10.98
N PHE A 198 -1.93 0.16 -11.15
CA PHE A 198 -0.83 0.17 -10.19
C PHE A 198 0.48 0.57 -10.88
N MET A 199 1.25 1.42 -10.20
CA MET A 199 2.61 1.80 -10.58
C MET A 199 3.59 1.25 -9.56
N MET A 200 4.61 0.53 -10.01
CA MET A 200 5.66 -0.06 -9.19
C MET A 200 7.02 0.56 -9.54
N PRO A 201 7.33 1.75 -8.99
CA PRO A 201 8.61 2.42 -9.25
C PRO A 201 9.74 1.77 -8.45
N ARG A 202 10.88 1.52 -9.11
CA ARG A 202 12.09 1.09 -8.42
C ARG A 202 12.67 2.25 -7.59
N LYS A 203 12.86 2.04 -6.29
CA LYS A 203 13.39 3.07 -5.37
C LYS A 203 14.82 3.45 -5.73
N ASN A 204 15.13 4.73 -5.52
CA ASN A 204 16.46 5.31 -5.79
C ASN A 204 16.84 5.35 -7.29
N PHE A 205 15.86 5.19 -8.18
CA PHE A 205 16.00 5.41 -9.62
C PHE A 205 15.15 6.61 -10.07
N PRO A 206 15.41 7.21 -11.25
CA PRO A 206 14.81 8.49 -11.63
C PRO A 206 13.26 8.52 -11.60
N VAL A 207 12.57 7.43 -11.90
CA VAL A 207 11.10 7.40 -11.85
C VAL A 207 10.59 7.60 -10.42
N TRP A 208 11.27 7.04 -9.42
CA TRP A 208 10.92 7.18 -8.02
C TRP A 208 11.06 8.62 -7.56
N ASP A 209 12.14 9.30 -7.94
CA ASP A 209 12.35 10.70 -7.60
C ASP A 209 11.26 11.59 -8.24
N LEU A 210 10.95 11.36 -9.52
CA LEU A 210 9.93 12.13 -10.24
C LEU A 210 8.53 11.93 -9.64
N ILE A 211 8.16 10.70 -9.29
CA ILE A 211 6.89 10.40 -8.64
C ILE A 211 6.84 10.98 -7.22
N SER A 212 7.91 10.80 -6.44
CA SER A 212 7.98 11.28 -5.05
C SER A 212 7.91 12.80 -4.94
N ASN A 213 8.43 13.52 -5.95
CA ASN A 213 8.34 14.98 -6.01
C ASN A 213 6.90 15.50 -6.17
N ASN A 214 6.02 14.76 -6.85
CA ASN A 214 4.61 15.12 -6.98
C ASN A 214 3.71 13.90 -7.24
N PRO A 215 3.43 13.09 -6.21
CA PRO A 215 2.71 11.82 -6.39
C PRO A 215 1.25 12.03 -6.82
N LEU A 216 0.67 13.21 -6.57
CA LEU A 216 -0.70 13.57 -6.93
C LEU A 216 -0.95 13.60 -8.45
N LEU A 217 0.11 13.66 -9.26
CA LEU A 217 -0.02 13.58 -10.72
C LEU A 217 -0.26 12.14 -11.21
N ILE A 218 0.07 11.15 -10.38
CA ILE A 218 -0.15 9.73 -10.69
C ILE A 218 -1.50 9.32 -10.11
N LYS A 219 -2.43 8.92 -10.98
CA LYS A 219 -3.76 8.45 -10.55
C LYS A 219 -3.72 7.03 -9.99
N ALA A 220 -2.81 6.21 -10.52
CA ALA A 220 -2.62 4.83 -10.11
C ALA A 220 -2.08 4.73 -8.67
N LYS A 221 -2.34 3.59 -8.03
CA LYS A 221 -1.76 3.29 -6.73
C LYS A 221 -0.26 3.01 -6.89
N ILE A 222 0.56 3.69 -6.09
CA ILE A 222 2.02 3.57 -6.14
C ILE A 222 2.49 2.54 -5.11
N HIS A 223 3.31 1.59 -5.53
CA HIS A 223 3.89 0.54 -4.69
C HIS A 223 5.37 0.34 -5.03
N GLU A 224 6.24 1.02 -4.31
CA GLU A 224 7.67 0.99 -4.57
C GLU A 224 8.35 -0.34 -4.22
N TRP A 225 9.51 -0.59 -4.82
CA TRP A 225 10.35 -1.76 -4.56
C TRP A 225 11.83 -1.43 -4.72
N SER A 226 12.72 -2.13 -4.03
CA SER A 226 14.17 -1.82 -4.00
C SER A 226 15.03 -2.89 -4.68
N ASP A 227 14.67 -4.16 -4.51
CA ASP A 227 15.40 -5.32 -5.01
C ASP A 227 14.44 -6.41 -5.53
N GLY A 228 15.00 -7.53 -5.98
CA GLY A 228 14.18 -8.59 -6.55
C GLY A 228 13.32 -9.37 -5.54
N GLU A 229 13.61 -9.33 -4.23
CA GLU A 229 12.73 -9.91 -3.21
C GLU A 229 11.48 -9.04 -3.03
N GLU A 230 11.65 -7.72 -2.92
CA GLU A 230 10.55 -6.77 -2.87
C GLU A 230 9.75 -6.75 -4.18
N PHE A 231 10.43 -6.80 -5.34
CA PHE A 231 9.81 -6.92 -6.65
C PHE A 231 8.79 -8.06 -6.69
N GLU A 232 9.22 -9.26 -6.26
CA GLU A 232 8.35 -10.43 -6.26
C GLU A 232 7.20 -10.27 -5.27
N LYS A 233 7.52 -9.89 -4.03
CA LYS A 233 6.53 -9.78 -2.97
C LYS A 233 5.43 -8.78 -3.33
N VAL A 234 5.82 -7.59 -3.81
CA VAL A 234 4.88 -6.53 -4.19
C VAL A 234 4.07 -6.96 -5.41
N LEU A 235 4.72 -7.45 -6.47
CA LEU A 235 4.02 -7.86 -7.69
C LEU A 235 2.95 -8.93 -7.40
N LEU A 236 3.31 -9.98 -6.66
CA LEU A 236 2.39 -11.06 -6.33
C LEU A 236 1.27 -10.60 -5.39
N SER A 237 1.57 -9.72 -4.43
CA SER A 237 0.55 -9.12 -3.55
C SER A 237 -0.46 -8.28 -4.33
N LEU A 238 -0.02 -7.54 -5.35
CA LEU A 238 -0.90 -6.74 -6.19
C LEU A 238 -1.77 -7.61 -7.10
N ILE A 239 -1.21 -8.66 -7.69
CA ILE A 239 -1.97 -9.62 -8.49
C ILE A 239 -3.04 -10.31 -7.63
N ASP A 240 -2.72 -10.66 -6.40
CA ASP A 240 -3.69 -11.23 -5.46
C ASP A 240 -4.78 -10.21 -5.10
N THR A 241 -4.40 -8.98 -4.76
CA THR A 241 -5.34 -7.87 -4.48
C THR A 241 -6.30 -7.66 -5.65
N ILE A 242 -5.78 -7.58 -6.87
CA ILE A 242 -6.58 -7.47 -8.09
C ILE A 242 -7.52 -8.68 -8.23
N SER A 243 -7.02 -9.89 -8.06
CA SER A 243 -7.83 -11.10 -8.14
C SER A 243 -8.97 -11.09 -7.10
N THR A 244 -8.73 -10.56 -5.89
CA THR A 244 -9.76 -10.40 -4.85
C THR A 244 -10.79 -9.31 -5.19
N ASP A 245 -10.36 -8.17 -5.74
CA ASP A 245 -11.23 -7.09 -6.21
C ASP A 245 -12.13 -7.54 -7.36
N GLU A 246 -11.60 -8.33 -8.30
CA GLU A 246 -12.39 -8.87 -9.40
C GLU A 246 -13.37 -9.92 -8.91
N LYS A 247 -12.96 -10.78 -7.98
CA LYS A 247 -13.88 -11.70 -7.30
C LYS A 247 -14.98 -10.95 -6.56
N SER A 248 -14.68 -9.82 -5.90
CA SER A 248 -15.66 -9.02 -5.14
C SER A 248 -16.63 -8.23 -6.06
N ALA A 249 -16.13 -7.67 -7.17
CA ALA A 249 -16.95 -7.00 -8.18
C ALA A 249 -17.81 -8.01 -8.99
N PHE A 250 -17.28 -9.20 -9.27
CA PHE A 250 -18.02 -10.30 -9.88
C PHE A 250 -19.05 -10.87 -8.89
N THR A 251 -18.74 -11.04 -7.60
CA THR A 251 -19.77 -11.41 -6.61
C THR A 251 -20.85 -10.35 -6.47
N SER A 252 -20.53 -9.05 -6.55
CA SER A 252 -21.53 -7.97 -6.57
C SER A 252 -22.52 -8.07 -7.75
N THR A 253 -22.05 -8.50 -8.93
CA THR A 253 -22.91 -8.71 -10.11
C THR A 253 -23.61 -10.07 -10.14
N TYR A 254 -23.05 -11.09 -9.49
CA TYR A 254 -23.61 -12.45 -9.37
C TYR A 254 -24.37 -12.72 -8.07
N LEU A 255 -24.52 -11.72 -7.19
CA LEU A 255 -25.42 -11.76 -6.03
C LEU A 255 -26.92 -11.67 -6.41
N LYS A 256 -27.27 -11.96 -7.67
CA LYS A 256 -28.40 -12.86 -7.98
C LYS A 256 -28.00 -14.34 -7.75
N MET A 257 -27.62 -14.70 -6.52
CA MET A 257 -27.51 -16.05 -5.88
C MET A 257 -26.75 -17.22 -6.59
N PRO A 258 -26.28 -18.26 -5.86
CA PRO A 258 -25.53 -18.28 -4.59
C PRO A 258 -24.26 -19.19 -4.58
N SER A 259 -23.35 -18.87 -3.65
CA SER A 259 -22.46 -19.69 -2.79
C SER A 259 -21.37 -20.66 -3.34
N ASN A 260 -20.10 -20.30 -3.04
CA ASN A 260 -18.99 -21.08 -2.41
C ASN A 260 -17.66 -21.14 -3.19
N ILE A 261 -16.63 -20.39 -2.75
CA ILE A 261 -15.19 -20.79 -2.84
C ILE A 261 -14.39 -20.31 -1.61
N ASP A 262 -13.66 -21.31 -1.11
CA ASP A 262 -12.37 -21.45 -0.41
C ASP A 262 -11.43 -20.24 -0.20
N VAL A 263 -10.70 -20.33 0.91
CA VAL A 263 -10.04 -19.25 1.61
C VAL A 263 -8.98 -19.88 2.50
N SER A 264 -7.74 -19.62 2.10
CA SER A 264 -6.56 -19.96 2.86
C SER A 264 -5.44 -19.08 2.32
N ALA A 265 -5.36 -17.84 2.80
CA ALA A 265 -4.19 -16.95 2.85
C ALA A 265 -4.66 -15.51 3.10
N ILE A 266 -5.00 -15.19 4.35
CA ILE A 266 -5.24 -13.81 4.78
C ILE A 266 -3.93 -13.29 5.39
N PRO A 267 -3.29 -12.25 4.86
CA PRO A 267 -2.19 -11.58 5.54
C PRO A 267 -2.71 -10.86 6.80
N LYS A 268 -2.05 -11.09 7.94
CA LYS A 268 -2.33 -10.46 9.23
C LYS A 268 -2.20 -8.93 9.12
N VAL A 269 -3.31 -8.22 9.26
CA VAL A 269 -3.33 -6.80 9.64
C VAL A 269 -3.37 -6.75 11.16
N LEU A 270 -2.59 -5.87 11.77
CA LEU A 270 -2.57 -5.61 13.22
C LEU A 270 -2.84 -4.09 13.47
N PRO A 271 -3.58 -3.67 14.53
CA PRO A 271 -4.21 -2.36 14.68
C PRO A 271 -3.50 -1.46 15.75
N THR A 272 -4.25 -0.56 16.39
CA THR A 272 -3.83 0.70 17.04
C THR A 272 -3.03 0.56 18.36
N ILE A 273 -3.65 0.74 19.53
CA ILE A 273 -2.98 0.85 20.85
C ILE A 273 -2.39 -0.50 21.32
N ILE A 274 -2.95 -1.60 20.82
CA ILE A 274 -2.43 -2.97 20.95
C ILE A 274 -1.60 -3.32 19.71
N GLU A 275 -0.58 -4.14 19.85
CA GLU A 275 0.36 -4.43 18.76
C GLU A 275 -0.16 -5.50 17.77
N CYS A 276 -1.35 -6.07 18.02
CA CYS A 276 -1.94 -7.15 17.24
C CYS A 276 -3.47 -7.03 17.12
N ASP A 277 -4.05 -7.54 16.03
CA ASP A 277 -5.50 -7.57 15.82
C ASP A 277 -6.09 -8.60 16.75
N SER A 278 -6.98 -8.17 17.63
CA SER A 278 -7.48 -9.01 18.70
C SER A 278 -8.32 -10.19 18.18
N ASP A 279 -9.03 -9.99 17.07
CA ASP A 279 -9.85 -11.04 16.46
C ASP A 279 -8.96 -12.12 15.86
N ASN A 280 -7.98 -11.72 15.03
CA ASN A 280 -6.98 -12.63 14.45
C ASN A 280 -6.13 -13.32 15.53
N TRP A 281 -5.74 -12.59 16.59
CA TRP A 281 -4.94 -13.12 17.70
C TRP A 281 -5.68 -14.24 18.44
N VAL A 282 -6.96 -14.04 18.77
CA VAL A 282 -7.77 -15.05 19.46
C VAL A 282 -7.93 -16.30 18.60
N VAL A 283 -8.21 -16.12 17.31
CA VAL A 283 -8.34 -17.21 16.35
C VAL A 283 -7.04 -18.03 16.26
N ASP A 284 -5.91 -17.35 16.14
CA ASP A 284 -4.61 -18.00 15.99
C ASP A 284 -4.17 -18.76 17.24
N GLU A 285 -4.25 -18.12 18.41
CA GLU A 285 -3.83 -18.71 19.68
C GLU A 285 -4.71 -19.89 20.11
N LEU A 286 -5.98 -19.91 19.66
CA LEU A 286 -6.88 -21.04 19.89
C LEU A 286 -6.79 -22.11 18.80
N GLY A 287 -5.90 -21.96 17.82
CA GLY A 287 -5.65 -22.96 16.78
C GLY A 287 -6.78 -23.07 15.76
N ALA A 288 -7.54 -21.99 15.56
CA ALA A 288 -8.71 -21.96 14.68
C ALA A 288 -8.44 -21.22 13.35
N THR A 289 -7.18 -20.91 13.04
CA THR A 289 -6.77 -20.20 11.81
C THR A 289 -7.28 -20.87 10.54
N ASP A 290 -7.21 -22.19 10.44
CA ASP A 290 -7.68 -22.92 9.24
C ASP A 290 -9.20 -22.80 9.05
N LEU A 291 -9.96 -22.87 10.16
CA LEU A 291 -11.41 -22.71 10.14
C LEU A 291 -11.80 -21.25 9.87
N PHE A 292 -11.10 -20.29 10.48
CA PHE A 292 -11.30 -18.86 10.25
C PHE A 292 -11.06 -18.50 8.80
N ASN A 293 -9.93 -18.98 8.26
CA ASN A 293 -9.64 -18.93 6.85
C ASN A 293 -10.83 -19.52 6.11
N GLN A 294 -11.17 -20.81 6.24
CA GLN A 294 -12.33 -21.47 5.60
C GLN A 294 -13.63 -20.65 5.59
N LEU A 295 -13.92 -19.91 6.66
CA LEU A 295 -15.18 -19.19 6.84
C LEU A 295 -15.16 -17.73 6.37
N LEU A 296 -14.01 -17.05 6.31
CA LEU A 296 -13.92 -15.61 6.03
C LEU A 296 -14.68 -15.13 4.78
N PRO A 297 -14.65 -15.77 3.60
CA PRO A 297 -15.30 -15.26 2.39
C PRO A 297 -16.78 -15.63 2.37
N THR A 298 -17.24 -16.47 3.30
CA THR A 298 -18.60 -17.00 3.31
C THR A 298 -19.58 -16.07 4.01
N MET A 299 -19.09 -15.11 4.80
CA MET A 299 -19.92 -14.20 5.57
C MET A 299 -19.21 -12.90 5.96
N PRO A 300 -19.97 -11.82 6.26
CA PRO A 300 -19.40 -10.57 6.75
C PRO A 300 -18.63 -10.74 8.08
N TRP A 301 -17.65 -9.87 8.35
CA TRP A 301 -16.74 -9.97 9.51
C TRP A 301 -17.44 -10.26 10.85
N ASN A 302 -18.49 -9.52 11.21
CA ASN A 302 -19.20 -9.77 12.48
C ASN A 302 -19.92 -11.12 12.51
N SER A 303 -20.49 -11.56 11.38
CA SER A 303 -21.10 -12.89 11.26
C SER A 303 -20.04 -13.99 11.31
N LEU A 304 -18.87 -13.74 10.72
CA LEU A 304 -17.71 -14.62 10.78
C LEU A 304 -17.26 -14.78 12.23
N MET A 305 -17.00 -13.68 12.93
CA MET A 305 -16.53 -13.72 14.30
C MET A 305 -17.57 -14.35 15.24
N ASP A 306 -18.87 -14.09 15.07
CA ASP A 306 -19.93 -14.79 15.80
C ASP A 306 -19.90 -16.30 15.55
N ARG A 307 -19.73 -16.72 14.29
CA ARG A 307 -19.60 -18.13 13.94
C ARG A 307 -18.32 -18.73 14.52
N MET A 308 -17.19 -18.03 14.47
CA MET A 308 -15.93 -18.50 15.03
C MET A 308 -16.03 -18.73 16.54
N MET A 309 -16.63 -17.80 17.29
CA MET A 309 -16.84 -18.00 18.72
C MET A 309 -17.71 -19.22 18.98
N LYS A 310 -18.78 -19.40 18.21
CA LYS A 310 -19.61 -20.61 18.30
C LYS A 310 -18.81 -21.90 18.05
N GLU A 311 -18.03 -21.95 16.97
CA GLU A 311 -17.25 -23.14 16.61
C GLU A 311 -16.16 -23.45 17.64
N LEU A 312 -15.52 -22.42 18.20
CA LEU A 312 -14.58 -22.57 19.32
C LEU A 312 -15.27 -23.19 20.54
N HIS A 313 -16.46 -22.71 20.89
CA HIS A 313 -17.24 -23.30 21.98
C HIS A 313 -17.71 -24.72 21.69
N ASP A 314 -18.11 -25.02 20.45
CA ASP A 314 -18.50 -26.38 20.03
C ASP A 314 -17.29 -27.34 20.07
N GLN A 315 -16.06 -26.83 19.93
CA GLN A 315 -14.80 -27.55 20.17
C GLN A 315 -14.40 -27.63 21.65
N GLY A 316 -15.26 -27.15 22.56
CA GLY A 316 -15.06 -27.20 24.00
C GLY A 316 -14.24 -26.05 24.59
N LYS A 317 -13.90 -25.02 23.79
CA LYS A 317 -13.23 -23.83 24.31
C LYS A 317 -14.18 -23.05 25.20
N THR A 318 -13.71 -22.68 26.37
CA THR A 318 -14.48 -21.90 27.34
C THR A 318 -14.28 -20.40 27.11
N ILE A 319 -15.20 -19.61 27.64
CA ILE A 319 -15.06 -18.15 27.65
C ILE A 319 -13.80 -17.72 28.40
N ASP A 320 -13.45 -18.44 29.48
CA ASP A 320 -12.26 -18.15 30.29
C ASP A 320 -10.97 -18.39 29.49
N GLU A 321 -10.91 -19.43 28.65
CA GLU A 321 -9.76 -19.65 27.75
C GLU A 321 -9.63 -18.53 26.71
N ILE A 322 -10.75 -18.05 26.14
CA ILE A 322 -10.75 -16.90 25.23
C ILE A 322 -10.23 -15.66 25.97
N ALA A 323 -10.68 -15.45 27.21
CA ALA A 323 -10.24 -14.34 28.04
C ALA A 323 -8.73 -14.43 28.38
N GLU A 324 -8.22 -15.62 28.67
CA GLU A 324 -6.80 -15.85 28.92
C GLU A 324 -5.93 -15.52 27.70
N VAL A 325 -6.40 -15.86 26.50
CA VAL A 325 -5.73 -15.49 25.24
C VAL A 325 -5.71 -13.97 25.05
N LEU A 326 -6.84 -13.30 25.28
CA LEU A 326 -6.94 -11.84 25.21
C LEU A 326 -6.01 -11.14 26.21
N ASN A 327 -5.87 -11.69 27.41
CA ASN A 327 -4.98 -11.14 28.45
C ASN A 327 -3.50 -11.23 28.06
N ARG A 328 -3.12 -12.09 27.11
CA ARG A 328 -1.75 -12.22 26.59
C ARG A 328 -1.47 -11.31 25.40
N ILE A 329 -2.44 -10.51 24.94
CA ILE A 329 -2.24 -9.59 23.82
C ILE A 329 -1.10 -8.60 24.15
N PRO A 330 -0.10 -8.48 23.26
CA PRO A 330 1.00 -7.54 23.46
C PRO A 330 0.51 -6.10 23.43
N ILE A 331 0.88 -5.35 24.47
CA ILE A 331 0.66 -3.91 24.59
C ILE A 331 1.95 -3.23 25.03
N HIS A 332 2.26 -2.09 24.44
CA HIS A 332 3.48 -1.37 24.79
C HIS A 332 3.44 -0.89 26.26
N PRO A 333 4.51 -1.04 27.07
CA PRO A 333 4.49 -0.75 28.51
C PRO A 333 4.13 0.69 28.89
N ARG A 334 4.30 1.64 27.97
CA ARG A 334 3.99 3.07 28.17
C ARG A 334 2.52 3.45 27.95
N VAL A 335 1.75 2.60 27.27
CA VAL A 335 0.35 2.89 26.94
C VAL A 335 -0.53 2.96 28.19
N VAL A 336 -0.46 1.94 29.07
CA VAL A 336 -1.30 1.87 30.28
C VAL A 336 -1.02 3.07 31.21
N PRO A 337 0.25 3.40 31.55
CA PRO A 337 0.57 4.61 32.28
C PRO A 337 0.05 5.89 31.62
N ALA A 338 0.20 6.04 30.30
CA ALA A 338 -0.24 7.22 29.57
C ALA A 338 -1.77 7.44 29.68
N ILE A 339 -2.56 6.38 29.54
CA ILE A 339 -4.03 6.43 29.70
C ILE A 339 -4.41 6.83 31.13
N LYS A 340 -3.77 6.24 32.14
CA LYS A 340 -4.02 6.58 33.55
C LYS A 340 -3.64 8.02 33.86
N ALA A 341 -2.54 8.51 33.29
CA ALA A 341 -2.11 9.89 33.42
C ALA A 341 -3.09 10.86 32.77
N ALA A 342 -3.60 10.55 31.57
CA ALA A 342 -4.61 11.37 30.90
C ALA A 342 -5.88 11.52 31.75
N TYR A 343 -6.36 10.44 32.35
CA TYR A 343 -7.50 10.49 33.28
C TYR A 343 -7.18 11.30 34.55
N ALA A 344 -6.00 11.12 35.13
CA ALA A 344 -5.57 11.89 36.31
C ALA A 344 -5.44 13.39 36.03
N LEU A 345 -5.18 13.77 34.78
CA LEU A 345 -5.19 15.15 34.30
C LEU A 345 -6.61 15.69 34.03
N GLY A 346 -7.65 14.90 34.29
CA GLY A 346 -9.04 15.31 34.19
C GLY A 346 -9.70 15.05 32.83
N CYS A 347 -9.04 14.32 31.93
CA CYS A 347 -9.66 13.95 30.66
C CYS A 347 -10.79 12.94 30.85
N GLU A 348 -11.95 13.20 30.25
CA GLU A 348 -12.99 12.20 30.10
C GLU A 348 -12.60 11.23 28.97
N LEU A 349 -12.38 9.96 29.31
CA LEU A 349 -11.94 8.96 28.35
C LEU A 349 -13.12 8.13 27.85
N ARG A 350 -13.22 7.94 26.54
CA ARG A 350 -14.24 7.12 25.88
C ARG A 350 -13.61 6.24 24.82
N ILE A 351 -14.20 5.07 24.57
CA ILE A 351 -13.78 4.17 23.50
C ILE A 351 -14.85 4.18 22.41
N VAL A 352 -14.40 4.29 21.17
CA VAL A 352 -15.18 4.03 19.96
C VAL A 352 -14.37 3.06 19.12
N SER A 353 -14.91 1.85 18.90
CA SER A 353 -14.21 0.80 18.14
C SER A 353 -15.22 -0.08 17.42
N ASP A 354 -14.83 -0.62 16.28
CA ASP A 354 -15.54 -1.67 15.56
C ASP A 354 -15.23 -3.08 16.09
N ALA A 355 -14.36 -3.22 17.09
CA ALA A 355 -14.20 -4.45 17.84
C ALA A 355 -15.45 -4.78 18.68
N ASN A 356 -15.53 -6.00 19.19
CA ASN A 356 -16.65 -6.45 20.03
C ASN A 356 -16.44 -6.10 21.52
N LEU A 357 -17.54 -5.87 22.23
CA LEU A 357 -17.54 -5.42 23.63
C LEU A 357 -16.80 -6.37 24.58
N PHE A 358 -16.95 -7.69 24.42
CA PHE A 358 -16.34 -8.69 25.29
C PHE A 358 -14.81 -8.61 25.23
N PHE A 359 -14.26 -8.47 24.02
CA PHE A 359 -12.81 -8.38 23.81
C PHE A 359 -12.26 -7.13 24.49
N ILE A 360 -12.88 -5.98 24.23
CA ILE A 360 -12.48 -4.70 24.82
C ILE A 360 -12.61 -4.73 26.34
N GLU A 361 -13.74 -5.15 26.90
CA GLU A 361 -13.93 -5.20 28.36
C GLU A 361 -12.94 -6.14 29.05
N THR A 362 -12.67 -7.30 28.45
CA THR A 362 -11.75 -8.30 29.02
C THR A 362 -10.34 -7.73 29.12
N MET A 363 -9.82 -7.17 28.01
CA MET A 363 -8.50 -6.54 27.99
C MET A 363 -8.43 -5.36 28.98
N LEU A 364 -9.44 -4.49 29.02
CA LEU A 364 -9.46 -3.34 29.94
C LEU A 364 -9.50 -3.75 31.41
N LYS A 365 -10.24 -4.82 31.76
CA LYS A 365 -10.26 -5.34 33.13
C LYS A 365 -8.90 -5.92 33.51
N HIS A 366 -8.28 -6.69 32.62
CA HIS A 366 -6.96 -7.26 32.84
C HIS A 366 -5.87 -6.18 33.03
N LEU A 367 -5.90 -5.14 32.20
CA LEU A 367 -4.96 -4.02 32.28
C LEU A 367 -5.27 -3.02 33.43
N GLY A 368 -6.37 -3.22 34.15
CA GLY A 368 -6.83 -2.31 35.19
C GLY A 368 -7.16 -0.91 34.66
N LEU A 369 -7.78 -0.85 33.47
CA LEU A 369 -8.16 0.37 32.75
C LEU A 369 -9.68 0.58 32.65
N ARG A 370 -10.50 -0.43 32.94
CA ARG A 370 -11.96 -0.38 32.68
C ARG A 370 -12.67 0.81 33.35
N GLU A 371 -12.30 1.12 34.58
CA GLU A 371 -12.90 2.21 35.39
C GLU A 371 -12.56 3.61 34.85
N TYR A 372 -11.52 3.72 34.02
CA TYR A 372 -11.04 5.01 33.49
C TYR A 372 -11.88 5.50 32.30
N PHE A 373 -12.65 4.61 31.67
CA PHE A 373 -13.47 4.93 30.51
C PHE A 373 -14.95 5.09 30.91
N SER A 374 -15.52 6.28 30.67
CA SER A 374 -16.91 6.60 30.99
C SER A 374 -17.90 5.94 30.01
N GLU A 375 -17.46 5.68 28.78
CA GLU A 375 -18.29 5.16 27.70
C GLU A 375 -17.49 4.24 26.76
N ILE A 376 -18.11 3.13 26.32
CA ILE A 376 -17.52 2.17 25.38
C ILE A 376 -18.55 1.88 24.28
N ASN A 377 -18.33 2.44 23.09
CA ASN A 377 -19.16 2.27 21.92
C ASN A 377 -18.52 1.24 20.98
N THR A 378 -19.11 0.05 20.91
CA THR A 378 -18.54 -1.14 20.23
C THR A 378 -19.62 -1.99 19.58
N ASN A 379 -19.21 -2.99 18.79
CA ASN A 379 -20.11 -4.07 18.39
C ASN A 379 -20.56 -4.86 19.62
N LEU A 380 -21.83 -5.24 19.65
CA LEU A 380 -22.42 -5.93 20.80
C LEU A 380 -21.88 -7.35 20.90
N SER A 381 -21.67 -7.82 22.12
CA SER A 381 -21.39 -9.22 22.38
C SER A 381 -21.98 -9.65 23.71
N PHE A 382 -22.47 -10.88 23.79
CA PHE A 382 -23.10 -11.44 24.97
C PHE A 382 -22.87 -12.95 25.04
N VAL A 383 -23.07 -13.51 26.22
CA VAL A 383 -23.02 -14.96 26.43
C VAL A 383 -24.44 -15.50 26.34
N ASP A 384 -24.67 -16.48 25.45
CA ASP A 384 -25.97 -17.12 25.31
C ASP A 384 -26.28 -18.09 26.47
N GLU A 385 -27.51 -18.61 26.49
CA GLU A 385 -27.97 -19.55 27.53
C GLU A 385 -27.16 -20.86 27.58
N GLN A 386 -26.41 -21.17 26.51
CA GLN A 386 -25.53 -22.32 26.43
C GLN A 386 -24.09 -21.99 26.85
N GLY A 387 -23.82 -20.78 27.35
CA GLY A 387 -22.50 -20.36 27.80
C GLY A 387 -21.57 -19.96 26.66
N ARG A 388 -22.10 -19.66 25.47
CA ARG A 388 -21.28 -19.32 24.29
C ARG A 388 -21.24 -17.82 24.05
N LEU A 389 -20.07 -17.30 23.75
CA LEU A 389 -19.89 -15.93 23.31
C LEU A 389 -20.50 -15.73 21.92
N ARG A 390 -21.36 -14.72 21.81
CA ARG A 390 -22.04 -14.29 20.58
C ARG A 390 -21.69 -12.85 20.27
N ILE A 391 -21.57 -12.51 18.99
CA ILE A 391 -21.20 -11.20 18.48
C ILE A 391 -22.28 -10.69 17.53
N GLN A 392 -22.65 -9.42 17.65
CA GLN A 392 -23.65 -8.76 16.81
C GLN A 392 -23.19 -7.37 16.38
N PRO A 393 -23.47 -6.96 15.12
CA PRO A 393 -23.15 -5.62 14.67
C PRO A 393 -23.93 -4.57 15.44
N PHE A 394 -23.30 -3.42 15.69
CA PHE A 394 -23.93 -2.27 16.35
C PHE A 394 -25.06 -1.63 15.49
N HIS A 395 -25.02 -1.79 14.17
CA HIS A 395 -26.03 -1.26 13.24
C HIS A 395 -26.46 -2.29 12.18
N ASP A 396 -27.74 -2.22 11.77
CA ASP A 396 -28.25 -2.90 10.58
C ASP A 396 -27.89 -2.08 9.33
N PHE A 397 -26.84 -2.51 8.62
CA PHE A 397 -26.33 -1.85 7.41
C PHE A 397 -27.37 -1.71 6.27
N LYS A 398 -28.55 -2.31 6.38
CA LYS A 398 -29.64 -2.15 5.41
C LYS A 398 -30.41 -0.83 5.54
N ASN A 399 -30.37 -0.17 6.70
CA ASN A 399 -31.29 0.94 7.01
C ASN A 399 -30.61 2.26 7.41
N SER A 400 -29.28 2.32 7.49
CA SER A 400 -28.58 3.53 7.92
C SER A 400 -27.35 3.80 7.07
N SER A 401 -27.47 4.73 6.12
CA SER A 401 -26.32 5.44 5.58
C SER A 401 -25.99 6.59 6.54
N HIS A 402 -24.71 6.81 6.85
CA HIS A 402 -24.26 7.89 7.74
C HIS A 402 -24.33 9.29 7.07
N GLY A 403 -25.08 9.40 5.97
CA GLY A 403 -25.39 10.66 5.28
C GLY A 403 -24.19 11.37 4.66
N CYS A 404 -23.05 10.70 4.48
CA CYS A 404 -21.87 11.32 3.88
C CYS A 404 -22.01 11.35 2.34
N THR A 405 -21.89 12.54 1.76
CA THR A 405 -21.94 12.77 0.31
C THR A 405 -20.62 12.47 -0.41
N THR A 406 -19.54 12.25 0.34
CA THR A 406 -18.24 11.86 -0.20
C THR A 406 -18.05 10.35 -0.05
N GLY A 407 -18.03 9.62 -1.16
CA GLY A 407 -17.86 8.15 -1.20
C GLY A 407 -16.51 7.63 -0.68
N THR A 408 -15.66 8.51 -0.16
CA THR A 408 -14.31 8.27 0.35
C THR A 408 -14.12 8.89 1.74
N CYS A 409 -15.12 8.80 2.61
CA CYS A 409 -14.97 9.28 3.98
C CYS A 409 -14.13 8.28 4.80
N PRO A 410 -12.98 8.70 5.36
CA PRO A 410 -12.32 7.96 6.43
C PRO A 410 -13.33 7.78 7.58
N PRO A 411 -13.45 6.60 8.21
CA PRO A 411 -14.54 6.23 9.12
C PRO A 411 -14.98 7.39 10.05
N ASN A 412 -16.07 8.06 9.68
CA ASN A 412 -16.68 9.19 10.40
C ASN A 412 -15.78 10.40 10.75
N MET A 413 -14.54 10.47 10.24
CA MET A 413 -13.57 11.52 10.62
C MET A 413 -13.94 12.91 10.10
N CYS A 414 -14.81 12.99 9.08
CA CYS A 414 -15.36 14.26 8.59
C CYS A 414 -16.18 15.02 9.66
N LYS A 415 -16.54 14.36 10.77
CA LYS A 415 -17.23 14.98 11.90
C LYS A 415 -16.29 15.76 12.83
N LEU A 416 -14.98 15.56 12.71
CA LEU A 416 -13.98 16.30 13.46
C LEU A 416 -13.88 17.76 12.96
N LYS A 417 -13.72 18.69 13.89
CA LYS A 417 -13.63 20.14 13.68
C LYS A 417 -12.18 20.61 13.78
N GLU A 418 -11.93 21.86 13.39
CA GLU A 418 -10.59 22.49 13.46
C GLU A 418 -10.04 22.63 14.90
N SER A 419 -10.95 22.65 15.88
CA SER A 419 -10.62 22.63 17.31
C SER A 419 -10.14 21.28 17.80
N ASP A 420 -10.42 20.21 17.06
CA ASP A 420 -10.19 18.85 17.52
C ASP A 420 -8.76 18.40 17.18
N PHE A 421 -8.30 17.37 17.87
CA PHE A 421 -6.98 16.78 17.65
C PHE A 421 -7.15 15.31 17.25
N MET A 422 -6.28 14.84 16.37
CA MET A 422 -6.25 13.44 15.96
C MET A 422 -4.82 12.91 16.01
N MET A 423 -4.66 11.73 16.61
CA MET A 423 -3.35 11.09 16.80
C MET A 423 -3.22 9.77 16.01
N PRO A 424 -3.03 9.82 14.67
CA PRO A 424 -2.87 8.62 13.88
C PRO A 424 -1.51 7.93 14.13
N ARG A 425 -1.50 6.60 14.13
CA ARG A 425 -0.27 5.80 14.24
C ARG A 425 0.41 5.69 12.88
N LYS A 426 1.69 6.03 12.77
CA LYS A 426 2.46 5.99 11.51
C LYS A 426 2.50 4.60 10.91
N ASN A 427 2.39 4.55 9.58
CA ASN A 427 2.40 3.32 8.78
C ASN A 427 1.18 2.40 9.02
N PHE A 428 0.08 2.96 9.53
CA PHE A 428 -1.21 2.28 9.64
C PHE A 428 -2.25 2.92 8.70
N PRO A 429 -3.31 2.21 8.31
CA PRO A 429 -4.23 2.66 7.26
C PRO A 429 -4.83 4.05 7.48
N VAL A 430 -5.09 4.43 8.73
CA VAL A 430 -5.61 5.76 9.07
C VAL A 430 -4.55 6.85 8.85
N TRP A 431 -3.29 6.59 9.18
CA TRP A 431 -2.19 7.52 8.88
C TRP A 431 -2.02 7.73 7.39
N ASP A 432 -1.92 6.64 6.62
CA ASP A 432 -1.73 6.72 5.17
C ASP A 432 -2.87 7.48 4.49
N LEU A 433 -4.10 7.28 4.97
CA LEU A 433 -5.27 7.98 4.47
C LEU A 433 -5.20 9.49 4.75
N ILE A 434 -4.71 9.90 5.92
CA ILE A 434 -4.59 11.30 6.34
C ILE A 434 -3.40 11.97 5.67
N SER A 435 -2.23 11.32 5.65
CA SER A 435 -1.01 11.86 5.05
C SER A 435 -1.18 12.10 3.56
N ASN A 436 -1.91 11.22 2.87
CA ASN A 436 -2.23 11.38 1.44
C ASN A 436 -3.35 12.39 1.18
N ASN A 437 -4.14 12.74 2.20
CA ASN A 437 -5.30 13.62 2.05
C ASN A 437 -5.46 14.58 3.25
N PRO A 438 -4.50 15.49 3.50
CA PRO A 438 -4.50 16.34 4.70
C PRO A 438 -5.71 17.28 4.78
N LEU A 439 -6.37 17.56 3.64
CA LEU A 439 -7.57 18.40 3.57
C LEU A 439 -8.87 17.65 3.92
N LEU A 440 -8.85 16.32 4.05
CA LEU A 440 -10.04 15.53 4.43
C LEU A 440 -10.38 15.67 5.92
N ILE A 441 -9.41 16.06 6.74
CA ILE A 441 -9.59 16.19 8.18
C ILE A 441 -9.30 17.62 8.59
N LYS A 442 -10.25 18.20 9.32
CA LYS A 442 -10.12 19.55 9.86
C LYS A 442 -9.30 19.59 11.14
N ALA A 443 -9.30 18.49 11.90
CA ALA A 443 -8.56 18.36 13.15
C ALA A 443 -7.05 18.52 12.98
N LYS A 444 -6.38 18.96 14.04
CA LYS A 444 -4.92 19.04 14.13
C LYS A 444 -4.34 17.64 14.27
N ILE A 445 -3.41 17.27 13.38
CA ILE A 445 -2.85 15.92 13.29
C ILE A 445 -1.53 15.84 14.08
N HIS A 446 -1.41 14.83 14.94
CA HIS A 446 -0.20 14.53 15.71
C HIS A 446 0.14 13.04 15.64
N GLU A 447 1.06 12.70 14.76
CA GLU A 447 1.50 11.33 14.51
C GLU A 447 2.29 10.71 15.70
N TRP A 448 2.27 9.38 15.78
CA TRP A 448 3.11 8.60 16.69
C TRP A 448 3.45 7.24 16.08
N SER A 449 4.58 6.66 16.44
CA SER A 449 5.09 5.41 15.81
C SER A 449 5.05 4.21 16.77
N ASP A 450 5.30 4.46 18.05
CA ASP A 450 5.36 3.46 19.11
C ASP A 450 4.74 3.96 20.41
N GLY A 451 4.72 3.12 21.45
CA GLY A 451 4.10 3.50 22.71
C GLY A 451 4.85 4.58 23.50
N GLU A 452 6.15 4.83 23.25
CA GLU A 452 6.84 5.99 23.86
C GLU A 452 6.40 7.30 23.23
N GLU A 453 6.30 7.33 21.89
CA GLU A 453 5.76 8.49 21.18
C GLU A 453 4.28 8.71 21.52
N PHE A 454 3.49 7.64 21.63
CA PHE A 454 2.10 7.71 22.08
C PHE A 454 1.97 8.46 23.41
N GLU A 455 2.74 8.05 24.42
CA GLU A 455 2.75 8.71 25.75
C GLU A 455 3.13 10.19 25.64
N LYS A 456 4.24 10.49 24.95
CA LYS A 456 4.75 11.86 24.81
C LYS A 456 3.75 12.77 24.11
N VAL A 457 3.20 12.33 22.98
CA VAL A 457 2.27 13.12 22.17
C VAL A 457 0.96 13.32 22.93
N LEU A 458 0.41 12.26 23.55
CA LEU A 458 -0.84 12.34 24.30
C LEU A 458 -0.74 13.37 25.44
N LEU A 459 0.29 13.25 26.28
CA LEU A 459 0.47 14.14 27.43
C LEU A 459 0.79 15.58 27.01
N SER A 460 1.57 15.77 25.94
CA SER A 460 1.84 17.10 25.38
C SER A 460 0.57 17.79 24.88
N LEU A 461 -0.36 17.04 24.27
CA LEU A 461 -1.62 17.60 23.79
C LEU A 461 -2.55 17.99 24.95
N ILE A 462 -2.63 17.14 25.98
CA ILE A 462 -3.44 17.44 27.18
C ILE A 462 -2.94 18.71 27.86
N ASP A 463 -1.61 18.87 27.98
CA ASP A 463 -1.02 20.10 28.54
C ASP A 463 -1.35 21.32 27.68
N THR A 464 -1.17 21.22 26.35
CA THR A 464 -1.48 22.31 25.40
C THR A 464 -2.94 22.76 25.54
N ILE A 465 -3.89 21.83 25.52
CA ILE A 465 -5.33 22.11 25.65
C ILE A 465 -5.62 22.76 27.01
N SER A 466 -5.02 22.25 28.08
CA SER A 466 -5.19 22.80 29.44
C SER A 466 -4.64 24.22 29.59
N THR A 467 -3.58 24.58 28.86
CA THR A 467 -3.03 25.94 28.85
C THR A 467 -3.86 26.91 28.03
N ASP A 468 -4.39 26.48 26.89
CA ASP A 468 -5.27 27.28 26.03
C ASP A 468 -6.59 27.62 26.75
N GLU A 469 -7.20 26.66 27.45
CA GLU A 469 -8.42 26.89 28.24
C GLU A 469 -8.18 27.85 29.44
N LYS A 470 -7.01 27.77 30.09
CA LYS A 470 -6.61 28.71 31.15
C LYS A 470 -6.36 30.12 30.62
N SER A 471 -5.89 30.26 29.38
CA SER A 471 -5.69 31.56 28.73
C SER A 471 -7.00 32.21 28.26
N ALA A 472 -8.01 31.39 27.92
CA ALA A 472 -9.36 31.84 27.56
C ALA A 472 -10.18 32.31 28.79
N PHE A 473 -9.85 31.81 29.99
CA PHE A 473 -10.32 32.36 31.26
C PHE A 473 -9.43 33.54 31.73
N THR A 474 -9.49 34.65 31.00
CA THR A 474 -9.26 35.94 31.69
C THR A 474 -10.48 36.20 32.57
N PRO A 475 -10.33 36.42 33.89
CA PRO A 475 -11.45 36.88 34.69
C PRO A 475 -11.83 38.24 34.11
N THR A 476 -13.00 38.31 33.49
CA THR A 476 -13.67 39.59 33.30
C THR A 476 -13.85 40.17 34.69
N TYR A 477 -13.00 41.14 35.03
CA TYR A 477 -13.20 41.99 36.19
C TYR A 477 -14.58 42.63 36.05
N PHE A 478 -15.58 42.01 36.69
CA PHE A 478 -16.78 42.72 37.08
C PHE A 478 -16.32 43.90 37.93
N LYS A 479 -16.49 45.11 37.40
CA LYS A 479 -16.46 46.33 38.21
C LYS A 479 -17.48 46.14 39.34
N MET A 480 -17.01 45.87 40.54
CA MET A 480 -17.85 46.01 41.72
C MET A 480 -18.23 47.50 41.85
N PRO A 481 -19.50 47.81 42.13
CA PRO A 481 -19.87 49.13 42.59
C PRO A 481 -19.13 49.41 43.90
N SER A 482 -18.48 50.56 43.99
CA SER A 482 -17.92 51.08 45.23
C SER A 482 -19.06 51.28 46.24
N ASN A 483 -19.28 50.29 47.10
CA ASN A 483 -19.82 50.36 48.47
C ASN A 483 -20.48 49.02 48.82
N ILE A 484 -19.71 48.05 49.32
CA ILE A 484 -20.25 46.96 50.13
C ILE A 484 -19.38 46.83 51.37
N ASP A 485 -20.05 46.98 52.52
CA ASP A 485 -19.51 46.92 53.88
C ASP A 485 -18.98 45.52 54.20
N VAL A 486 -17.73 45.45 54.65
CA VAL A 486 -16.95 44.22 54.86
C VAL A 486 -17.18 43.59 56.25
N SER A 487 -18.18 44.04 57.00
CA SER A 487 -18.44 43.57 58.37
C SER A 487 -19.21 42.25 58.48
N ALA A 488 -19.61 41.62 57.38
CA ALA A 488 -20.52 40.46 57.40
C ALA A 488 -20.09 39.26 56.53
N ILE A 489 -18.91 38.66 56.76
CA ILE A 489 -18.65 37.27 56.33
C ILE A 489 -17.90 36.48 57.43
N PRO A 490 -18.42 35.33 57.91
CA PRO A 490 -17.79 34.53 58.97
C PRO A 490 -16.55 33.76 58.49
N LYS A 491 -15.52 33.69 59.36
CA LYS A 491 -14.31 32.87 59.20
C LYS A 491 -14.58 31.41 59.58
N VAL A 492 -14.55 30.49 58.60
CA VAL A 492 -14.50 29.02 58.79
C VAL A 492 -13.99 28.45 57.45
N LEU A 493 -12.97 27.62 57.26
CA LEU A 493 -12.09 26.79 58.08
C LEU A 493 -10.76 26.59 57.30
N GLN A 494 -9.63 26.63 58.01
CA GLN A 494 -8.33 26.13 57.58
C GLN A 494 -8.21 24.62 57.88
N VAL A 495 -7.09 24.04 57.44
CA VAL A 495 -6.36 22.83 57.90
C VAL A 495 -6.46 21.68 56.88
N GLN A 496 -5.44 21.49 56.03
CA GLN A 496 -4.22 20.64 56.22
C GLN A 496 -4.60 19.16 56.47
N GLN A 497 -4.09 18.17 55.75
CA GLN A 497 -2.78 17.97 55.14
C GLN A 497 -2.91 16.94 54.01
#